data_AF-A0A3C1P7L4-F1
#
_entry.id   AF-A0A3C1P7L4-F1
#
_cell.length_a   1.000
_cell.length_b   1.000
_cell.length_c   1.000
_cell.angle_alpha   90.00
_cell.angle_beta   90.00
_cell.angle_gamma   90.00
#
_symmetry.space_group_name_H-M   'P 1'
#
loop_
_entity.id
_entity.type
_entity.pdbx_description
1 polymer ?
#
loop_
_entity_poly.entity_id
_entity_poly.type
_entity_poly.pdbx_seq_one_letter_code
_entity_poly.pdbx_strand_id
1 'polypeptide(L)'
;IEEINTQFDYIIWKSLNNLPTLSTLQTELKDFFSPSQPIPLSTVIDYFRKFRCLVILDDVQDIFKTGELAGQYLPRYEDYSKFFKQIVTSNHQSCLILLSWTKPIEIANLEAENRPLQTLNLKGLGEEATEILREKGLTDEQQWLDLITRYQGHPVWLNLIASTILELFNGRVAQFLEDKNDIFIGELSPILESKLERLSDLEKQVISRLAHQQQVIDISQQLADREFSKTDLLQAIQSLVRRGLVEKISEGERSLFKLNPVFQQYIPNSIPSSNSN
;
A
#
# COMPACT_ATOMS: atom_id res chain seq x y z
N ILE A 1 3.72 15.58 13.90
CA ILE A 1 3.11 16.87 13.46
C ILE A 1 3.65 18.02 14.30
N GLU A 2 3.71 17.89 15.63
CA GLU A 2 4.18 18.94 16.55
C GLU A 2 5.57 19.51 16.19
N GLU A 3 6.52 18.68 15.77
CA GLU A 3 7.89 19.11 15.44
C GLU A 3 8.01 19.96 14.15
N ILE A 4 7.00 19.95 13.27
CA ILE A 4 7.00 20.70 11.99
C ILE A 4 5.96 21.84 11.94
N ASN A 5 5.26 22.10 13.04
CA ASN A 5 4.19 23.12 13.09
C ASN A 5 4.69 24.53 12.74
N THR A 6 5.98 24.83 12.90
CA THR A 6 6.58 26.12 12.53
C THR A 6 6.86 26.25 11.02
N GLN A 7 6.76 25.15 10.27
CA GLN A 7 7.05 25.10 8.84
C GLN A 7 5.82 25.17 7.95
N PHE A 8 4.61 25.24 8.49
CA PHE A 8 3.38 25.38 7.70
C PHE A 8 2.45 26.34 8.42
N ASP A 9 1.75 27.18 7.66
CA ASP A 9 0.70 28.05 8.20
C ASP A 9 -0.50 27.19 8.64
N TYR A 10 -0.74 26.08 7.94
CA TYR A 10 -1.83 25.16 8.19
C TYR A 10 -1.43 23.71 7.94
N ILE A 11 -1.88 22.81 8.80
CA ILE A 11 -1.76 21.36 8.62
C ILE A 11 -3.18 20.79 8.65
N ILE A 12 -3.56 20.10 7.58
CA ILE A 12 -4.91 19.58 7.36
C ILE A 12 -4.82 18.07 7.10
N TRP A 13 -5.50 17.27 7.91
CA TRP A 13 -5.64 15.82 7.69
C TRP A 13 -7.09 15.49 7.35
N LYS A 14 -7.32 14.79 6.23
CA LYS A 14 -8.62 14.27 5.83
C LYS A 14 -8.49 12.82 5.35
N SER A 15 -9.36 11.93 5.82
CA SER A 15 -9.48 10.58 5.25
C SER A 15 -10.54 10.57 4.15
N LEU A 16 -10.32 9.74 3.11
CA LEU A 16 -11.27 9.50 2.02
C LEU A 16 -12.12 8.24 2.24
N ASN A 17 -12.05 7.60 3.42
CA ASN A 17 -12.76 6.36 3.73
C ASN A 17 -14.29 6.44 3.66
N ASN A 18 -14.86 7.62 3.95
CA ASN A 18 -16.28 7.91 3.83
C ASN A 18 -16.69 8.33 2.41
N LEU A 19 -15.77 8.18 1.44
CA LEU A 19 -15.97 8.51 0.03
C LEU A 19 -16.52 9.94 -0.19
N PRO A 20 -15.86 11.00 0.31
CA PRO A 20 -16.30 12.36 0.02
C PRO A 20 -16.11 12.66 -1.48
N THR A 21 -17.10 13.30 -2.11
CA THR A 21 -16.90 13.82 -3.47
C THR A 21 -15.79 14.87 -3.48
N LEU A 22 -15.12 15.08 -4.62
CA LEU A 22 -14.08 16.11 -4.70
C LEU A 22 -14.63 17.50 -4.34
N SER A 23 -15.86 17.81 -4.74
CA SER A 23 -16.52 19.08 -4.39
C SER A 23 -16.69 19.25 -2.88
N THR A 24 -17.09 18.18 -2.19
CA THR A 24 -17.19 18.15 -0.72
C THR A 24 -15.82 18.40 -0.09
N LEU A 25 -14.80 17.64 -0.51
CA LEU A 25 -13.44 17.82 0.00
C LEU A 25 -12.92 19.25 -0.26
N GLN A 26 -13.12 19.79 -1.45
CA GLN A 26 -12.70 21.15 -1.79
C GLN A 26 -13.41 22.21 -0.96
N THR A 27 -14.69 22.00 -0.64
CA THR A 27 -15.45 22.89 0.24
C THR A 27 -14.88 22.85 1.65
N GLU A 28 -14.67 21.65 2.20
CA GLU A 28 -14.08 21.47 3.54
C GLU A 28 -12.67 22.07 3.63
N LEU A 29 -11.85 21.93 2.59
CA LEU A 29 -10.53 22.55 2.52
C LEU A 29 -10.64 24.08 2.52
N LYS A 30 -11.57 24.66 1.76
CA LYS A 30 -11.79 26.12 1.72
C LYS A 30 -12.28 26.65 3.06
N ASP A 31 -13.21 25.94 3.69
CA ASP A 31 -13.82 26.32 4.98
C ASP A 31 -12.78 26.42 6.09
N PHE A 32 -11.71 25.63 6.01
CA PHE A 32 -10.58 25.70 6.95
C PHE A 32 -9.91 27.08 6.97
N PHE A 33 -9.90 27.80 5.84
CA PHE A 33 -9.29 29.12 5.73
C PHE A 33 -10.25 30.27 6.05
N SER A 34 -11.55 30.02 6.19
CA SER A 34 -12.58 31.05 6.40
C SER A 34 -12.26 32.05 7.52
N PRO A 35 -11.70 31.65 8.69
CA PRO A 35 -11.35 32.60 9.76
C PRO A 35 -10.28 33.61 9.35
N SER A 36 -9.33 33.20 8.50
CA SER A 36 -8.19 34.02 8.06
C SER A 36 -8.40 34.64 6.68
N GLN A 37 -9.42 34.20 5.95
CA GLN A 37 -9.76 34.63 4.59
C GLN A 37 -11.28 34.84 4.46
N PRO A 38 -11.80 36.02 4.88
CA PRO A 38 -13.24 36.30 4.86
C PRO A 38 -13.84 36.38 3.46
N ILE A 39 -13.03 36.71 2.45
CA ILE A 39 -13.41 36.74 1.04
C ILE A 39 -12.89 35.45 0.39
N PRO A 40 -13.73 34.47 0.05
CA PRO A 40 -13.27 33.18 -0.45
C PRO A 40 -12.47 33.32 -1.76
N LEU A 41 -11.38 32.56 -1.88
CA LEU A 41 -10.67 32.44 -3.15
C LEU A 41 -11.39 31.43 -4.06
N SER A 42 -11.19 31.57 -5.37
CA SER A 42 -11.83 30.77 -6.40
C SER A 42 -11.57 29.27 -6.24
N THR A 43 -10.29 28.89 -6.14
CA THR A 43 -9.87 27.48 -6.11
C THR A 43 -9.03 27.16 -4.88
N VAL A 44 -8.97 25.89 -4.49
CA VAL A 44 -8.08 25.41 -3.43
C VAL A 44 -6.61 25.73 -3.75
N ILE A 45 -6.21 25.71 -5.03
CA ILE A 45 -4.85 26.06 -5.45
C ILE A 45 -4.52 27.53 -5.14
N ASP A 46 -5.49 28.44 -5.23
CA ASP A 46 -5.27 29.84 -4.86
C ASP A 46 -4.98 29.99 -3.36
N TYR A 47 -5.63 29.18 -2.53
CA TYR A 47 -5.29 29.09 -1.10
C TYR A 47 -3.87 28.53 -0.91
N PHE A 48 -3.49 27.46 -1.63
CA PHE A 48 -2.14 26.89 -1.55
C PHE A 48 -1.02 27.80 -2.05
N ARG A 49 -1.35 28.79 -2.90
CA ARG A 49 -0.40 29.85 -3.27
C ARG A 49 -0.25 30.89 -2.18
N LYS A 50 -1.37 31.23 -1.52
CA LYS A 50 -1.40 32.26 -0.49
C LYS A 50 -0.81 31.80 0.85
N PHE A 51 -1.11 30.57 1.24
CA PHE A 51 -0.72 29.97 2.51
C PHE A 51 0.13 28.73 2.26
N ARG A 52 1.14 28.52 3.10
CA ARG A 52 1.99 27.33 3.09
C ARG A 52 1.31 26.22 3.87
N CYS A 53 0.62 25.34 3.18
CA CYS A 53 -0.16 24.26 3.79
C CYS A 53 0.53 22.91 3.68
N LEU A 54 0.36 22.06 4.68
CA LEU A 54 0.54 20.62 4.55
C LEU A 54 -0.85 19.96 4.56
N VAL A 55 -1.24 19.33 3.45
CA VAL A 55 -2.48 18.57 3.36
C VAL A 55 -2.15 17.08 3.31
N ILE A 56 -2.77 16.29 4.17
CA ILE A 56 -2.64 14.83 4.23
C ILE A 56 -4.00 14.26 3.87
N LEU A 57 -4.05 13.52 2.76
CA LEU A 57 -5.21 12.73 2.37
C LEU A 57 -4.93 11.27 2.65
N ASP A 58 -5.68 10.71 3.58
CA ASP A 58 -5.59 9.32 3.98
C ASP A 58 -6.64 8.47 3.26
N ASP A 59 -6.42 7.16 3.24
CA ASP A 59 -7.30 6.18 2.59
C ASP A 59 -7.60 6.47 1.11
N VAL A 60 -6.63 7.00 0.37
CA VAL A 60 -6.82 7.42 -1.03
C VAL A 60 -7.25 6.27 -1.94
N GLN A 61 -7.00 5.04 -1.53
CA GLN A 61 -7.52 3.89 -2.22
C GLN A 61 -9.03 3.74 -2.33
N ASP A 62 -9.79 4.34 -1.42
CA ASP A 62 -11.20 3.98 -1.25
C ASP A 62 -12.01 4.56 -2.41
N ILE A 63 -11.51 5.62 -3.04
CA ILE A 63 -12.05 6.18 -4.28
C ILE A 63 -11.67 5.37 -5.53
N PHE A 64 -10.92 4.27 -5.42
CA PHE A 64 -10.62 3.35 -6.53
C PHE A 64 -11.58 2.17 -6.57
N LYS A 65 -11.82 1.67 -7.79
CA LYS A 65 -12.65 0.48 -8.03
C LYS A 65 -12.03 -0.78 -7.42
N THR A 66 -12.90 -1.59 -6.84
CA THR A 66 -12.65 -2.99 -6.47
C THR A 66 -12.90 -3.87 -7.69
N GLY A 67 -12.11 -4.93 -7.88
CA GLY A 67 -12.31 -5.89 -8.98
C GLY A 67 -11.75 -5.44 -10.33
N GLU A 68 -11.02 -4.34 -10.36
CA GLU A 68 -10.45 -3.72 -11.56
C GLU A 68 -8.94 -3.55 -11.40
N LEU A 69 -8.21 -3.34 -12.51
CA LEU A 69 -6.79 -3.01 -12.44
C LEU A 69 -6.55 -1.72 -11.63
N ALA A 70 -5.44 -1.69 -10.90
CA ALA A 70 -5.06 -0.61 -10.00
C ALA A 70 -5.00 0.76 -10.69
N GLY A 71 -5.57 1.76 -10.01
CA GLY A 71 -5.62 3.15 -10.47
C GLY A 71 -6.88 3.53 -11.24
N GLN A 72 -7.85 2.61 -11.38
CA GLN A 72 -9.18 2.95 -11.88
C GLN A 72 -10.04 3.55 -10.76
N TYR A 73 -10.62 4.73 -11.01
CA TYR A 73 -11.46 5.45 -10.06
C TYR A 73 -12.91 4.95 -10.07
N LEU A 74 -13.56 4.99 -8.92
CA LEU A 74 -15.01 4.79 -8.80
C LEU A 74 -15.77 5.81 -9.67
N PRO A 75 -16.97 5.44 -10.18
CA PRO A 75 -17.83 6.41 -10.85
C PRO A 75 -18.09 7.64 -9.98
N ARG A 76 -17.92 8.84 -10.55
CA ARG A 76 -18.04 10.16 -9.89
C ARG A 76 -16.84 10.59 -9.04
N TYR A 77 -15.75 9.82 -9.04
CA TYR A 77 -14.50 10.17 -8.35
C TYR A 77 -13.33 10.38 -9.32
N GLU A 78 -13.57 10.31 -10.64
CA GLU A 78 -12.53 10.47 -11.67
C GLU A 78 -11.92 11.89 -11.69
N ASP A 79 -12.61 12.87 -11.12
CA ASP A 79 -12.15 14.25 -10.99
C ASP A 79 -11.00 14.40 -9.98
N TYR A 80 -10.86 13.50 -9.02
CA TYR A 80 -9.68 13.43 -8.14
C TYR A 80 -8.38 13.27 -8.94
N SER A 81 -8.37 12.47 -10.02
CA SER A 81 -7.19 12.35 -10.88
C SER A 81 -6.78 13.70 -11.47
N LYS A 82 -7.75 14.52 -11.89
CA LYS A 82 -7.49 15.88 -12.40
C LYS A 82 -6.99 16.79 -11.30
N PHE A 83 -7.56 16.71 -10.11
CA PHE A 83 -7.15 17.51 -8.96
C PHE A 83 -5.71 17.21 -8.53
N PHE A 84 -5.34 15.93 -8.41
CA PHE A 84 -3.97 15.53 -8.06
C PHE A 84 -2.97 15.99 -9.13
N LYS A 85 -3.28 15.84 -10.43
CA LYS A 85 -2.47 16.40 -11.51
C LYS A 85 -2.34 17.91 -11.39
N GLN A 86 -3.44 18.62 -11.10
CA GLN A 86 -3.44 20.07 -10.97
C GLN A 86 -2.52 20.54 -9.84
N ILE A 87 -2.52 19.85 -8.70
CA ILE A 87 -1.61 20.14 -7.57
C ILE A 87 -0.15 19.99 -8.01
N VAL A 88 0.22 18.86 -8.59
CA VAL A 88 1.61 18.60 -9.02
C VAL A 88 2.09 19.59 -10.10
N THR A 89 1.20 20.07 -10.97
CA THR A 89 1.55 20.92 -12.12
C THR A 89 1.43 22.42 -11.84
N SER A 90 0.78 22.82 -10.74
CA SER A 90 0.60 24.22 -10.37
C SER A 90 1.78 24.73 -9.55
N ASN A 91 2.20 25.97 -9.79
CA ASN A 91 3.13 26.64 -8.88
C ASN A 91 2.39 27.08 -7.60
N HIS A 92 2.77 26.51 -6.46
CA HIS A 92 2.29 26.85 -5.12
C HIS A 92 3.32 26.44 -4.06
N GLN A 93 3.17 26.92 -2.82
CA GLN A 93 4.12 26.67 -1.72
C GLN A 93 3.67 25.58 -0.74
N SER A 94 2.48 25.01 -0.94
CA SER A 94 1.95 23.92 -0.14
C SER A 94 2.44 22.54 -0.58
N CYS A 95 2.27 21.55 0.31
CA CYS A 95 2.54 20.15 0.06
C CYS A 95 1.25 19.33 0.23
N LEU A 96 1.09 18.30 -0.60
CA LEU A 96 0.05 17.30 -0.47
C LEU A 96 0.70 15.92 -0.29
N ILE A 97 0.34 15.22 0.79
CA ILE A 97 0.69 13.83 1.05
C ILE A 97 -0.54 12.97 0.77
N LEU A 98 -0.37 11.97 -0.08
CA LEU A 98 -1.37 10.94 -0.34
C LEU A 98 -0.95 9.66 0.37
N LEU A 99 -1.71 9.21 1.37
CA LEU A 99 -1.50 7.93 2.02
C LEU A 99 -2.40 6.89 1.34
N SER A 100 -1.76 5.84 0.83
CA SER A 100 -2.45 4.79 0.08
C SER A 100 -1.61 3.52 0.02
N TRP A 101 -2.25 2.37 0.13
CA TRP A 101 -1.72 1.08 -0.33
C TRP A 101 -1.80 0.87 -1.85
N THR A 102 -2.42 1.76 -2.61
CA THR A 102 -2.48 1.71 -4.09
C THR A 102 -2.00 3.03 -4.67
N LYS A 103 -0.91 3.01 -5.44
CA LYS A 103 -0.40 4.20 -6.11
C LYS A 103 -1.40 4.70 -7.17
N PRO A 104 -1.85 5.96 -7.11
CA PRO A 104 -2.70 6.53 -8.15
C PRO A 104 -1.99 6.58 -9.52
N ILE A 105 -2.72 6.35 -10.61
CA ILE A 105 -2.11 6.17 -11.93
C ILE A 105 -1.45 7.46 -12.44
N GLU A 106 -2.03 8.62 -12.19
CA GLU A 106 -1.44 9.90 -12.55
C GLU A 106 -0.14 10.20 -11.82
N ILE A 107 -0.02 9.79 -10.56
CA ILE A 107 1.22 9.92 -9.80
C ILE A 107 2.30 9.05 -10.44
N ALA A 108 1.98 7.79 -10.75
CA ALA A 108 2.91 6.90 -11.44
C ALA A 108 3.39 7.45 -12.80
N ASN A 109 2.50 8.12 -13.54
CA ASN A 109 2.85 8.72 -14.84
C ASN A 109 3.70 9.99 -14.69
N LEU A 110 3.36 10.86 -13.72
CA LEU A 110 4.04 12.14 -13.50
C LEU A 110 5.43 11.98 -12.88
N GLU A 111 5.67 10.90 -12.12
CA GLU A 111 7.01 10.60 -11.57
C GLU A 111 8.06 10.42 -12.67
N ALA A 112 7.66 9.94 -13.85
CA ALA A 112 8.56 9.79 -14.98
C ALA A 112 9.02 11.14 -15.60
N GLU A 113 8.40 12.27 -15.20
CA GLU A 113 8.62 13.58 -15.81
C GLU A 113 9.57 14.51 -15.01
N ASN A 114 10.33 14.00 -14.02
CA ASN A 114 11.23 14.81 -13.15
C ASN A 114 10.52 16.01 -12.47
N ARG A 115 9.27 15.84 -12.04
CA ARG A 115 8.50 16.85 -11.30
C ARG A 115 8.83 16.85 -9.80
N PRO A 116 8.46 17.91 -9.05
CA PRO A 116 8.57 17.94 -7.57
C PRO A 116 7.50 17.02 -6.93
N LEU A 117 7.58 15.74 -7.25
CA LEU A 117 6.72 14.65 -6.81
C LEU A 117 7.62 13.51 -6.36
N GLN A 118 7.30 12.92 -5.21
CA GLN A 118 8.03 11.79 -4.67
C GLN A 118 7.06 10.75 -4.13
N THR A 119 7.29 9.47 -4.45
CA THR A 119 6.69 8.35 -3.74
C THR A 119 7.67 7.81 -2.71
N LEU A 120 7.20 7.66 -1.48
CA LEU A 120 7.85 6.85 -0.46
C LEU A 120 7.10 5.52 -0.33
N ASN A 121 7.76 4.41 -0.70
CA ASN A 121 7.24 3.07 -0.42
C ASN A 121 7.63 2.69 1.01
N LEU A 122 6.64 2.60 1.91
CA LEU A 122 6.89 2.20 3.28
C LEU A 122 7.28 0.71 3.34
N LYS A 123 8.43 0.43 3.93
CA LYS A 123 8.88 -0.93 4.24
C LYS A 123 8.46 -1.28 5.67
N GLY A 124 8.41 -2.57 5.97
CA GLY A 124 8.23 -3.02 7.35
C GLY A 124 9.39 -2.60 8.24
N LEU A 125 9.15 -2.64 9.54
CA LEU A 125 10.13 -2.31 10.57
C LEU A 125 11.31 -3.29 10.53
N GLY A 126 12.50 -2.78 10.81
CA GLY A 126 13.71 -3.59 10.98
C GLY A 126 13.82 -4.07 12.43
N GLU A 127 14.99 -3.86 13.03
CA GLU A 127 15.24 -4.21 14.43
C GLU A 127 14.33 -3.43 15.39
N GLU A 128 13.79 -2.28 14.99
CA GLU A 128 12.86 -1.49 15.78
C GLU A 128 11.55 -2.25 16.09
N ALA A 129 11.18 -3.25 15.27
CA ALA A 129 10.03 -4.10 15.55
C ALA A 129 10.22 -5.00 16.79
N THR A 130 11.45 -5.14 17.31
CA THR A 130 11.69 -5.84 18.58
C THR A 130 10.94 -5.21 19.74
N GLU A 131 10.65 -3.90 19.69
CA GLU A 131 9.89 -3.23 20.74
C GLU A 131 8.45 -3.75 20.81
N ILE A 132 7.82 -4.07 19.67
CA ILE A 132 6.48 -4.68 19.64
C ILE A 132 6.49 -6.01 20.39
N LEU A 133 7.51 -6.84 20.15
CA LEU A 133 7.63 -8.16 20.77
C LEU A 133 7.92 -8.06 22.28
N ARG A 134 8.73 -7.06 22.66
CA ARG A 134 9.05 -6.74 24.06
C ARG A 134 7.84 -6.23 24.83
N GLU A 135 7.11 -5.26 24.29
CA GLU A 135 5.87 -4.73 24.90
C GLU A 135 4.80 -5.81 25.07
N LYS A 136 4.76 -6.77 24.14
CA LYS A 136 3.87 -7.95 24.22
C LYS A 136 4.32 -9.00 25.24
N GLY A 137 5.53 -8.90 25.78
CA GLY A 137 6.06 -9.83 26.78
C GLY A 137 6.52 -11.17 26.20
N LEU A 138 6.98 -11.20 24.94
CA LEU A 138 7.56 -12.41 24.37
C LEU A 138 8.94 -12.72 24.98
N THR A 139 9.38 -13.96 24.83
CA THR A 139 10.68 -14.48 25.26
C THR A 139 11.47 -14.98 24.04
N ASP A 140 12.65 -15.57 24.26
CA ASP A 140 13.55 -16.04 23.20
C ASP A 140 14.00 -14.91 22.24
N GLU A 141 14.53 -13.82 22.78
CA GLU A 141 14.98 -12.63 22.01
C GLU A 141 15.90 -12.97 20.83
N GLN A 142 16.72 -14.02 20.97
CA GLN A 142 17.60 -14.52 19.91
C GLN A 142 16.85 -15.00 18.64
N GLN A 143 15.54 -15.24 18.73
CA GLN A 143 14.67 -15.67 17.62
C GLN A 143 13.80 -14.52 17.07
N TRP A 144 13.84 -13.33 17.67
CA TRP A 144 12.93 -12.24 17.32
C TRP A 144 13.15 -11.72 15.90
N LEU A 145 14.41 -11.64 15.45
CA LEU A 145 14.70 -11.21 14.09
C LEU A 145 14.17 -12.19 13.03
N ASP A 146 14.14 -13.48 13.33
CA ASP A 146 13.55 -14.48 12.45
C ASP A 146 12.03 -14.32 12.36
N LEU A 147 11.36 -14.07 13.50
CA LEU A 147 9.93 -13.75 13.53
C LEU A 147 9.62 -12.45 12.76
N ILE A 148 10.40 -11.40 13.00
CA ILE A 148 10.27 -10.10 12.32
C ILE A 148 10.45 -10.28 10.81
N THR A 149 11.46 -11.03 10.38
CA THR A 149 11.71 -11.31 8.96
C THR A 149 10.56 -12.11 8.33
N ARG A 150 10.03 -13.12 9.05
CA ARG A 150 8.94 -13.98 8.59
C ARG A 150 7.66 -13.20 8.30
N TYR A 151 7.34 -12.22 9.14
CA TYR A 151 6.20 -11.30 8.97
C TYR A 151 6.61 -9.94 8.38
N GLN A 152 7.80 -9.88 7.79
CA GLN A 152 8.37 -8.73 7.08
C GLN A 152 8.30 -7.40 7.83
N GLY A 153 8.44 -7.42 9.15
CA GLY A 153 8.41 -6.20 9.96
C GLY A 153 7.05 -5.49 9.98
N HIS A 154 5.97 -6.12 9.51
CA HIS A 154 4.67 -5.47 9.40
C HIS A 154 4.07 -5.29 10.82
N PRO A 155 3.89 -4.04 11.32
CA PRO A 155 3.55 -3.80 12.72
C PRO A 155 2.26 -4.48 13.18
N VAL A 156 1.21 -4.42 12.34
CA VAL A 156 -0.08 -5.07 12.65
C VAL A 156 0.05 -6.59 12.69
N TRP A 157 0.80 -7.19 11.76
CA TRP A 157 0.94 -8.64 11.70
C TRP A 157 1.75 -9.14 12.90
N LEU A 158 2.84 -8.46 13.24
CA LEU A 158 3.64 -8.77 14.42
C LEU A 158 2.83 -8.64 15.71
N ASN A 159 1.95 -7.65 15.82
CA ASN A 159 1.08 -7.52 16.99
C ASN A 159 0.09 -8.68 17.14
N LEU A 160 -0.51 -9.14 16.04
CA LEU A 160 -1.44 -10.27 16.04
C LEU A 160 -0.71 -11.57 16.40
N ILE A 161 0.40 -11.84 15.71
CA ILE A 161 1.20 -13.05 15.93
C ILE A 161 1.83 -13.06 17.32
N ALA A 162 2.32 -11.93 17.83
CA ALA A 162 2.81 -11.86 19.20
C ALA A 162 1.71 -12.21 20.21
N SER A 163 0.47 -11.78 19.97
CA SER A 163 -0.66 -12.15 20.82
C SER A 163 -0.94 -13.66 20.75
N THR A 164 -0.90 -14.26 19.56
CA THR A 164 -1.00 -15.73 19.39
C THR A 164 0.12 -16.48 20.11
N ILE A 165 1.36 -16.02 20.01
CA ILE A 165 2.52 -16.65 20.67
C ILE A 165 2.38 -16.59 22.19
N LEU A 166 1.93 -15.44 22.71
CA LEU A 166 1.67 -15.28 24.14
C LEU A 166 0.60 -16.26 24.62
N GLU A 167 -0.51 -16.35 23.90
CA GLU A 167 -1.66 -17.18 24.26
C GLU A 167 -1.36 -18.69 24.18
N LEU A 168 -0.76 -19.14 23.07
CA LEU A 168 -0.63 -20.58 22.79
C LEU A 168 0.71 -21.17 23.26
N PHE A 169 1.77 -20.35 23.35
CA PHE A 169 3.13 -20.80 23.64
C PHE A 169 3.73 -20.14 24.89
N ASN A 170 2.92 -19.44 25.69
CA ASN A 170 3.35 -18.70 26.89
C ASN A 170 4.50 -17.73 26.58
N GLY A 171 4.46 -17.09 25.41
CA GLY A 171 5.46 -16.12 24.98
C GLY A 171 6.75 -16.72 24.40
N ARG A 172 6.88 -18.05 24.30
CA ARG A 172 8.10 -18.70 23.76
C ARG A 172 8.13 -18.70 22.24
N VAL A 173 8.87 -17.75 21.66
CA VAL A 173 9.02 -17.61 20.20
C VAL A 173 9.72 -18.82 19.59
N ALA A 174 10.67 -19.43 20.29
CA ALA A 174 11.39 -20.60 19.78
C ALA A 174 10.46 -21.80 19.53
N GLN A 175 9.40 -21.96 20.34
CA GLN A 175 8.41 -23.03 20.12
C GLN A 175 7.51 -22.76 18.91
N PHE A 176 7.12 -21.50 18.73
CA PHE A 176 6.32 -21.10 17.58
C PHE A 176 7.09 -21.24 16.25
N LEU A 177 8.40 -20.99 16.27
CA LEU A 177 9.27 -21.08 15.10
C LEU A 177 9.92 -22.45 14.89
N GLU A 178 9.44 -23.52 15.54
CA GLU A 178 10.02 -24.86 15.42
C GLU A 178 10.03 -25.35 13.96
N ASP A 179 8.97 -25.05 13.19
CA ASP A 179 8.98 -25.14 11.74
C ASP A 179 9.57 -23.85 11.13
N LYS A 180 10.74 -24.00 10.49
CA LYS A 180 11.51 -22.88 9.92
C LYS A 180 10.86 -22.26 8.69
N ASN A 181 9.98 -22.97 8.00
CA ASN A 181 9.40 -22.52 6.73
C ASN A 181 7.91 -22.21 6.82
N ASP A 182 7.22 -22.62 7.89
CA ASP A 182 5.79 -22.36 8.02
C ASP A 182 5.50 -20.91 8.45
N ILE A 183 4.52 -20.30 7.78
CA ILE A 183 3.98 -18.99 8.14
C ILE A 183 2.55 -19.19 8.62
N PHE A 184 2.35 -19.10 9.93
CA PHE A 184 1.02 -19.16 10.49
C PHE A 184 0.22 -17.91 10.09
N ILE A 185 -0.89 -18.11 9.38
CA ILE A 185 -1.76 -17.03 8.93
C ILE A 185 -2.77 -16.62 10.00
N GLY A 186 -3.50 -17.58 10.58
CA GLY A 186 -4.46 -17.33 11.67
C GLY A 186 -5.33 -16.08 11.47
N GLU A 187 -5.27 -15.17 12.43
CA GLU A 187 -6.03 -13.90 12.45
C GLU A 187 -5.60 -12.88 11.39
N LEU A 188 -4.54 -13.13 10.62
CA LEU A 188 -4.17 -12.29 9.48
C LEU A 188 -5.14 -12.49 8.30
N SER A 189 -5.86 -13.62 8.23
CA SER A 189 -6.70 -13.98 7.08
C SER A 189 -7.64 -12.85 6.63
N PRO A 190 -8.48 -12.22 7.49
CA PRO A 190 -9.39 -11.17 7.06
C PRO A 190 -8.67 -9.93 6.50
N ILE A 191 -7.49 -9.61 7.07
CA ILE A 191 -6.67 -8.49 6.58
C ILE A 191 -6.16 -8.80 5.19
N LEU A 192 -5.62 -10.00 4.96
CA LEU A 192 -5.11 -10.40 3.65
C LEU A 192 -6.23 -10.52 2.62
N GLU A 193 -7.36 -11.11 2.99
CA GLU A 193 -8.55 -11.29 2.16
C GLU A 193 -9.07 -9.95 1.63
N SER A 194 -9.24 -8.95 2.52
CA SER A 194 -9.67 -7.60 2.12
C SER A 194 -8.77 -6.96 1.07
N LYS A 195 -7.49 -7.36 1.01
CA LYS A 195 -6.50 -6.86 0.04
C LYS A 195 -6.66 -7.58 -1.30
N LEU A 196 -6.95 -8.88 -1.27
CA LEU A 196 -7.17 -9.71 -2.45
C LEU A 196 -8.54 -9.48 -3.11
N GLU A 197 -9.58 -9.14 -2.34
CA GLU A 197 -10.92 -8.84 -2.86
C GLU A 197 -10.92 -7.68 -3.87
N ARG A 198 -9.98 -6.73 -3.70
CA ARG A 198 -9.83 -5.56 -4.56
C ARG A 198 -9.19 -5.86 -5.91
N LEU A 199 -8.61 -7.03 -6.09
CA LEU A 199 -7.93 -7.44 -7.31
C LEU A 199 -8.92 -7.76 -8.43
N SER A 200 -8.55 -7.44 -9.67
CA SER A 200 -9.25 -7.95 -10.85
C SER A 200 -9.08 -9.46 -11.00
N ASP A 201 -9.92 -10.09 -11.81
CA ASP A 201 -9.80 -11.52 -12.11
C ASP A 201 -8.45 -11.87 -12.75
N LEU A 202 -7.92 -10.97 -13.59
CA LEU A 202 -6.59 -11.13 -14.18
C LEU A 202 -5.49 -11.05 -13.12
N GLU A 203 -5.57 -10.10 -12.19
CA GLU A 203 -4.64 -10.00 -11.07
C GLU A 203 -4.68 -11.25 -10.17
N LYS A 204 -5.88 -11.78 -9.88
CA LYS A 204 -6.09 -12.99 -9.09
C LYS A 204 -5.48 -14.23 -9.74
N GLN A 205 -5.66 -14.39 -11.05
CA GLN A 205 -5.05 -15.49 -11.81
C GLN A 205 -3.52 -15.43 -11.78
N VAL A 206 -2.96 -14.25 -12.08
CA VAL A 206 -1.51 -14.06 -12.08
C VAL A 206 -0.95 -14.28 -10.68
N ILE A 207 -1.48 -13.61 -9.65
CA ILE A 207 -0.96 -13.71 -8.27
C ILE A 207 -1.08 -15.14 -7.70
N SER A 208 -2.15 -15.86 -8.05
CA SER A 208 -2.31 -17.28 -7.68
C SER A 208 -1.21 -18.14 -8.30
N ARG A 209 -0.89 -17.94 -9.58
CA ARG A 209 0.23 -18.63 -10.23
C ARG A 209 1.56 -18.37 -9.52
N LEU A 210 1.79 -17.12 -9.09
CA LEU A 210 3.03 -16.75 -8.38
C LEU A 210 3.15 -17.46 -7.05
N ALA A 211 2.05 -17.54 -6.31
CA ALA A 211 2.02 -18.17 -5.01
C ALA A 211 2.37 -19.66 -5.11
N HIS A 212 1.81 -20.37 -6.11
CA HIS A 212 2.05 -21.80 -6.32
C HIS A 212 3.47 -22.14 -6.80
N GLN A 213 4.11 -21.27 -7.58
CA GLN A 213 5.47 -21.53 -8.09
C GLN A 213 6.56 -21.34 -7.01
N GLN A 214 6.23 -20.74 -5.86
CA GLN A 214 7.14 -20.43 -4.76
C GLN A 214 8.44 -19.70 -5.15
N GLN A 215 8.48 -19.07 -6.33
CA GLN A 215 9.69 -18.48 -6.93
C GLN A 215 9.48 -17.03 -7.31
N VAL A 216 10.59 -16.31 -7.44
CA VAL A 216 10.63 -14.99 -8.08
C VAL A 216 10.34 -15.15 -9.58
N ILE A 217 9.56 -14.24 -10.15
CA ILE A 217 9.23 -14.28 -11.57
C ILE A 217 10.30 -13.55 -12.35
N ASP A 218 10.84 -14.22 -13.35
CA ASP A 218 11.42 -13.56 -14.51
C ASP A 218 10.33 -13.45 -15.59
N ILE A 219 9.84 -12.23 -15.85
CA ILE A 219 8.76 -12.02 -16.85
C ILE A 219 9.21 -12.57 -18.21
N SER A 220 10.50 -12.47 -18.55
CA SER A 220 11.02 -13.00 -19.81
C SER A 220 10.87 -14.52 -19.93
N GLN A 221 10.92 -15.25 -18.81
CA GLN A 221 10.77 -16.71 -18.77
C GLN A 221 9.30 -17.14 -18.74
N GLN A 222 8.45 -16.47 -17.95
CA GLN A 222 7.02 -16.82 -17.89
C GLN A 222 6.27 -16.59 -19.20
N LEU A 223 6.73 -15.67 -20.06
CA LEU A 223 6.18 -15.49 -21.41
C LEU A 223 6.31 -16.74 -22.30
N ALA A 224 7.16 -17.70 -21.95
CA ALA A 224 7.31 -18.96 -22.68
C ALA A 224 6.16 -19.95 -22.43
N ASP A 225 5.50 -19.89 -21.26
CA ASP A 225 4.47 -20.86 -20.82
C ASP A 225 3.08 -20.64 -21.46
N ARG A 226 2.90 -19.59 -22.28
CA ARG A 226 1.67 -19.25 -23.06
C ARG A 226 0.35 -19.14 -22.29
N GLU A 227 0.35 -19.27 -20.96
CA GLU A 227 -0.84 -19.18 -20.10
C GLU A 227 -1.50 -17.79 -20.16
N PHE A 228 -0.70 -16.74 -20.26
CA PHE A 228 -1.15 -15.35 -20.39
C PHE A 228 -0.61 -14.72 -21.68
N SER A 229 -1.38 -13.81 -22.27
CA SER A 229 -0.82 -12.94 -23.28
C SER A 229 0.25 -12.02 -22.66
N LYS A 230 1.22 -11.58 -23.47
CA LYS A 230 2.26 -10.65 -22.99
C LYS A 230 1.67 -9.38 -22.39
N THR A 231 0.61 -8.87 -23.00
CA THR A 231 -0.06 -7.65 -22.55
C THR A 231 -0.72 -7.87 -21.18
N ASP A 232 -1.46 -8.97 -21.03
CA ASP A 232 -2.19 -9.27 -19.80
C ASP A 232 -1.22 -9.48 -18.63
N LEU A 233 -0.15 -10.26 -18.83
CA LEU A 233 0.85 -10.48 -17.79
C LEU A 233 1.51 -9.16 -17.34
N LEU A 234 1.88 -8.30 -18.29
CA LEU A 234 2.49 -7.00 -17.97
C LEU A 234 1.51 -6.07 -17.24
N GLN A 235 0.24 -6.04 -17.65
CA GLN A 235 -0.80 -5.24 -16.98
C GLN A 235 -1.05 -5.74 -15.56
N ALA A 236 -1.16 -7.05 -15.37
CA ALA A 236 -1.36 -7.66 -14.06
C ALA A 236 -0.19 -7.37 -13.12
N ILE A 237 1.06 -7.62 -13.55
CA ILE A 237 2.25 -7.37 -12.74
C ILE A 237 2.38 -5.87 -12.41
N GLN A 238 2.18 -4.98 -13.38
CA GLN A 238 2.23 -3.54 -13.13
C GLN A 238 1.17 -3.12 -12.10
N SER A 239 -0.03 -3.70 -12.18
CA SER A 239 -1.13 -3.45 -11.25
C SER A 239 -0.81 -3.96 -9.84
N LEU A 240 -0.31 -5.18 -9.71
CA LEU A 240 0.11 -5.78 -8.44
C LEU A 240 1.27 -5.02 -7.78
N VAL A 241 2.21 -4.49 -8.58
CA VAL A 241 3.29 -3.61 -8.09
C VAL A 241 2.72 -2.29 -7.56
N ARG A 242 1.73 -1.68 -8.25
CA ARG A 242 1.07 -0.45 -7.77
C ARG A 242 0.33 -0.64 -6.45
N ARG A 243 -0.11 -1.87 -6.16
CA ARG A 243 -0.77 -2.27 -4.91
C ARG A 243 0.21 -2.70 -3.80
N GLY A 244 1.52 -2.72 -4.08
CA GLY A 244 2.54 -3.18 -3.13
C GLY A 244 2.50 -4.67 -2.81
N LEU A 245 1.78 -5.49 -3.59
CA LEU A 245 1.71 -6.94 -3.39
C LEU A 245 2.90 -7.68 -4.01
N VAL A 246 3.44 -7.12 -5.08
CA VAL A 246 4.60 -7.64 -5.80
C VAL A 246 5.71 -6.59 -5.78
N GLU A 247 6.91 -7.01 -5.39
CA GLU A 247 8.09 -6.15 -5.38
C GLU A 247 8.99 -6.47 -6.58
N LYS A 248 9.50 -5.42 -7.24
CA LYS A 248 10.54 -5.56 -8.25
C LYS A 248 11.91 -5.66 -7.57
N ILE A 249 12.67 -6.69 -7.95
CA ILE A 249 14.05 -6.93 -7.56
C ILE A 249 14.91 -6.81 -8.82
N SER A 250 15.98 -6.03 -8.75
CA SER A 250 16.98 -5.96 -9.82
C SER A 250 18.12 -6.91 -9.52
N GLU A 251 18.35 -7.89 -10.40
CA GLU A 251 19.49 -8.80 -10.33
C GLU A 251 20.30 -8.66 -11.63
N GLY A 252 21.34 -7.82 -11.58
CA GLY A 252 22.07 -7.41 -12.79
C GLY A 252 21.15 -6.71 -13.79
N GLU A 253 21.07 -7.25 -15.02
CA GLU A 253 20.17 -6.76 -16.07
C GLU A 253 18.75 -7.33 -15.99
N ARG A 254 18.50 -8.34 -15.13
CA ARG A 254 17.20 -9.00 -15.02
C ARG A 254 16.29 -8.25 -14.05
N SER A 255 15.03 -8.14 -14.43
CA SER A 255 13.96 -7.65 -13.56
C SER A 255 13.16 -8.83 -13.03
N LEU A 256 13.37 -9.13 -11.75
CA LEU A 256 12.65 -10.18 -11.04
C LEU A 256 11.50 -9.59 -10.24
N PHE A 257 10.44 -10.35 -10.06
CA PHE A 257 9.27 -9.91 -9.31
C PHE A 257 8.96 -10.92 -8.21
N LYS A 258 8.88 -10.43 -6.97
CA LYS A 258 8.69 -11.26 -5.78
C LYS A 258 7.36 -10.95 -5.13
N LEU A 259 6.56 -11.98 -4.89
CA LEU A 259 5.38 -11.90 -4.06
C LEU A 259 5.76 -11.83 -2.58
N ASN A 260 4.99 -11.08 -1.80
CA ASN A 260 5.08 -11.07 -0.34
C ASN A 260 4.92 -12.50 0.24
N PRO A 261 5.85 -13.01 1.08
CA PRO A 261 5.80 -14.36 1.63
C PRO A 261 4.52 -14.71 2.41
N VAL A 262 3.94 -13.74 3.13
CA VAL A 262 2.69 -13.96 3.88
C VAL A 262 1.52 -14.16 2.90
N PHE A 263 1.46 -13.37 1.83
CA PHE A 263 0.49 -13.60 0.76
C PHE A 263 0.77 -14.90 -0.02
N GLN A 264 2.03 -15.25 -0.23
CA GLN A 264 2.43 -16.49 -0.89
C GLN A 264 1.97 -17.73 -0.12
N GLN A 265 2.00 -17.70 1.22
CA GLN A 265 1.44 -18.76 2.06
C GLN A 265 -0.10 -18.75 2.07
N TYR A 266 -0.72 -17.57 2.05
CA TYR A 266 -2.17 -17.44 2.15
C TYR A 266 -2.92 -17.83 0.88
N ILE A 267 -2.46 -17.36 -0.28
CA ILE A 267 -3.19 -17.44 -1.55
C ILE A 267 -3.55 -18.88 -2.01
N PRO A 268 -2.67 -19.89 -1.91
CA PRO A 268 -3.02 -21.25 -2.33
C PRO A 268 -4.22 -21.84 -1.58
N ASN A 269 -4.49 -21.36 -0.37
CA ASN A 269 -5.62 -21.79 0.46
C ASN A 269 -6.89 -20.94 0.24
N SER A 270 -6.77 -19.76 -0.36
CA SER A 270 -7.88 -18.80 -0.51
C SER A 270 -8.37 -18.63 -1.95
N ILE A 271 -7.51 -18.86 -2.96
CA ILE A 271 -7.84 -18.79 -4.38
C ILE A 271 -7.47 -20.13 -5.03
N PRO A 272 -8.46 -21.00 -5.33
CA PRO A 272 -8.20 -22.24 -6.04
C PRO A 272 -7.53 -21.96 -7.39
N SER A 273 -6.49 -22.72 -7.75
CA SER A 273 -5.91 -22.62 -9.07
C SER A 273 -6.94 -23.07 -10.12
N SER A 274 -7.12 -22.27 -11.18
CA SER A 274 -8.08 -22.54 -12.26
C SER A 274 -7.72 -23.76 -13.13
N ASN A 275 -6.68 -24.52 -12.78
CA ASN A 275 -6.10 -25.60 -13.58
C ASN A 275 -6.18 -26.97 -12.87
N SER A 276 -7.30 -27.26 -12.21
CA SER A 276 -7.69 -28.62 -11.85
C SER A 276 -8.81 -29.10 -12.77
N ASN A 277 -8.44 -29.45 -14.01
CA ASN A 277 -9.12 -30.42 -14.88
C ASN A 277 -8.08 -31.06 -15.81
#